data_AF-A0A0F5VEA4-F1
#
_entry.id   AF-A0A0F5VEA4-F1
#
_cell.length_a   1.000
_cell.length_b   1.000
_cell.length_c   1.000
_cell.angle_alpha   90.00
_cell.angle_beta   90.00
_cell.angle_gamma   90.00
#
_symmetry.space_group_name_H-M   'P 1'
#
loop_
_entity.id
_entity.type
_entity.pdbx_description
1 polymer ?
#
loop_
_entity_poly.entity_id
_entity_poly.type
_entity_poly.pdbx_seq_one_letter_code
_entity_poly.pdbx_strand_id
1 'polypeptide(L)'
;MVGRIVDKLLFGIMLIAALQVPLLADHYQQYLAGLSEATRWQVNGYENTARQYGYPDVNAMIEQHLANTEASVRADALQKQATLSQYEDLKSGMIVFEHGTLIEKSVYMFAPARFDWLEKTLVHFKPGIPLSLNGLMFGVMLGLAANILLTLPFTLLFRRRRRSTLAARRSVISW
;
A
#
# COMPACT_ATOMS: atom_id res chain seq x y z
N MET A 1 24.70 17.01 -24.47
CA MET A 1 25.13 16.99 -23.05
C MET A 1 23.92 17.04 -22.12
N VAL A 2 22.99 18.00 -22.33
CA VAL A 2 21.74 18.17 -21.57
C VAL A 2 20.92 16.89 -21.41
N GLY A 3 20.65 16.14 -22.50
CA GLY A 3 19.85 14.91 -22.42
C GLY A 3 20.42 13.81 -21.50
N ARG A 4 21.76 13.71 -21.36
CA ARG A 4 22.38 12.73 -20.43
C ARG A 4 22.30 13.17 -18.97
N ILE A 5 22.25 14.49 -18.72
CA ILE A 5 22.10 15.03 -17.37
C ILE A 5 20.66 14.84 -16.91
N VAL A 6 19.68 15.14 -17.77
CA VAL A 6 18.26 14.91 -17.51
C VAL A 6 18.00 13.42 -17.20
N ASP A 7 18.57 12.51 -17.99
CA ASP A 7 18.42 11.07 -17.78
C ASP A 7 18.96 10.61 -16.40
N LYS A 8 20.15 11.08 -16.00
CA LYS A 8 20.72 10.78 -14.68
C LYS A 8 19.91 11.37 -13.53
N LEU A 9 19.35 12.57 -13.70
CA LEU A 9 18.49 13.20 -12.69
C LEU A 9 17.18 12.42 -12.54
N LEU A 10 16.56 12.03 -13.66
CA LEU A 10 15.35 11.20 -13.65
C LEU A 10 15.61 9.85 -12.97
N PHE A 11 16.75 9.21 -13.28
CA PHE A 11 17.17 7.99 -12.59
C PHE A 11 17.30 8.20 -11.08
N GLY A 12 18.00 9.26 -10.65
CA GLY A 12 18.16 9.57 -9.23
C GLY A 12 16.82 9.78 -8.52
N ILE A 13 15.89 10.53 -9.13
CA ILE A 13 14.54 10.76 -8.59
C ILE A 13 13.76 9.44 -8.48
N MET A 14 13.79 8.60 -9.52
CA MET A 14 13.12 7.30 -9.49
C MET A 14 13.69 6.37 -8.43
N LEU A 15 15.02 6.36 -8.28
CA LEU A 15 15.67 5.55 -7.27
C LEU A 15 15.28 6.02 -5.86
N ILE A 16 15.29 7.32 -5.61
CA ILE A 16 14.86 7.89 -4.32
C ILE A 16 13.40 7.53 -4.06
N ALA A 17 12.51 7.69 -5.04
CA ALA A 17 11.10 7.33 -4.92
C ALA A 17 10.90 5.83 -4.66
N ALA A 18 11.63 4.97 -5.36
CA ALA A 18 11.56 3.52 -5.18
C ALA A 18 12.03 3.07 -3.78
N LEU A 19 13.05 3.74 -3.24
CA LEU A 19 13.51 3.53 -1.86
C LEU A 19 12.47 3.94 -0.80
N GLN A 20 11.46 4.74 -1.16
CA GLN A 20 10.40 5.09 -0.20
C GLN A 20 9.38 3.97 0.00
N VAL A 21 9.21 3.04 -0.96
CA VAL A 21 8.24 1.95 -0.86
C VAL A 21 8.48 1.05 0.36
N PRO A 22 9.69 0.53 0.63
CA PRO A 22 9.95 -0.24 1.86
C PRO A 22 9.72 0.55 3.15
N LEU A 23 10.13 1.82 3.19
CA LEU A 23 9.90 2.67 4.36
C LEU A 23 8.42 2.91 4.61
N LEU A 24 7.66 3.11 3.54
CA LEU A 24 6.23 3.26 3.61
C LEU A 24 5.56 1.97 4.10
N ALA A 25 6.03 0.81 3.64
CA ALA A 25 5.54 -0.48 4.14
C ALA A 25 5.81 -0.65 5.65
N ASP A 26 6.98 -0.24 6.15
CA ASP A 26 7.30 -0.30 7.58
C ASP A 26 6.39 0.63 8.41
N HIS A 27 6.20 1.88 7.96
CA HIS A 27 5.29 2.82 8.63
C HIS A 27 3.82 2.36 8.57
N TYR A 28 3.42 1.79 7.45
CA TYR A 28 2.08 1.24 7.27
C TYR A 28 1.85 0.05 8.20
N GLN A 29 2.85 -0.82 8.38
CA GLN A 29 2.79 -1.89 9.38
C GLN A 29 2.62 -1.34 10.80
N GLN A 30 3.34 -0.28 11.16
CA GLN A 30 3.19 0.35 12.48
C GLN A 30 1.78 0.93 12.68
N TYR A 31 1.24 1.60 11.66
CA TYR A 31 -0.13 2.09 11.67
C TYR A 31 -1.13 0.94 11.84
N LEU A 32 -1.00 -0.12 11.05
CA LEU A 32 -1.87 -1.30 11.15
C LEU A 32 -1.77 -1.98 12.52
N ALA A 33 -0.57 -2.10 13.09
CA ALA A 33 -0.38 -2.70 14.41
C ALA A 33 -1.10 -1.86 15.49
N GLY A 34 -0.97 -0.53 15.44
CA GLY A 34 -1.66 0.37 16.36
C GLY A 34 -3.18 0.28 16.22
N LEU A 35 -3.68 0.28 14.98
CA LEU A 35 -5.11 0.16 14.71
C LEU A 35 -5.66 -1.21 15.14
N SER A 36 -4.93 -2.29 14.85
CA SER A 36 -5.29 -3.66 15.24
C SER A 36 -5.38 -3.81 16.76
N GLU A 37 -4.41 -3.26 17.51
CA GLU A 37 -4.43 -3.32 18.98
C GLU A 37 -5.59 -2.50 19.56
N ALA A 38 -5.84 -1.30 19.02
CA ALA A 38 -6.98 -0.47 19.45
C ALA A 38 -8.33 -1.13 19.16
N THR A 39 -8.48 -1.80 18.01
CA THR A 39 -9.71 -2.52 17.66
C THR A 39 -9.85 -3.79 18.49
N ARG A 40 -8.75 -4.54 18.72
CA ARG A 40 -8.74 -5.71 19.59
C ARG A 40 -9.24 -5.37 21.00
N TRP A 41 -8.78 -4.26 21.55
CA TRP A 41 -9.22 -3.81 22.87
C TRP A 41 -10.74 -3.59 22.93
N GLN A 42 -11.34 -3.01 21.88
CA GLN A 42 -12.79 -2.86 21.77
C GLN A 42 -13.51 -4.21 21.67
N VAL A 43 -13.02 -5.12 20.83
CA VAL A 43 -13.59 -6.47 20.67
C VAL A 43 -13.57 -7.24 21.99
N ASN A 44 -12.44 -7.22 22.71
CA ASN A 44 -12.34 -7.82 24.04
C ASN A 44 -13.33 -7.20 25.02
N GLY A 45 -13.55 -5.88 24.93
CA GLY A 45 -14.59 -5.18 25.70
C GLY A 45 -15.98 -5.75 25.44
N TYR A 46 -16.34 -5.94 24.18
CA TYR A 46 -17.63 -6.54 23.80
C TYR A 46 -17.76 -7.98 24.27
N GLU A 47 -16.71 -8.80 24.16
CA GLU A 47 -16.66 -10.18 24.67
C GLU A 47 -16.85 -10.23 26.18
N ASN A 48 -16.23 -9.31 26.91
CA ASN A 48 -16.40 -9.19 28.36
C ASN A 48 -17.84 -8.81 28.72
N THR A 49 -18.43 -7.85 28.01
CA THR A 49 -19.84 -7.47 28.21
C THR A 49 -20.77 -8.65 27.90
N ALA A 50 -20.59 -9.34 26.79
CA ALA A 50 -21.40 -10.50 26.42
C ALA A 50 -21.36 -11.56 27.53
N ARG A 51 -20.17 -11.92 28.01
CA ARG A 51 -19.99 -12.88 29.12
C ARG A 51 -20.63 -12.40 30.42
N GLN A 52 -20.46 -11.12 30.77
CA GLN A 52 -21.01 -10.53 31.98
C GLN A 52 -22.54 -10.62 32.04
N TYR A 53 -23.20 -10.47 30.89
CA TYR A 53 -24.66 -10.53 30.79
C TYR A 53 -25.19 -11.90 30.34
N GLY A 54 -24.35 -12.94 30.34
CA GLY A 54 -24.78 -14.33 30.11
C GLY A 54 -25.03 -14.71 28.66
N TYR A 55 -24.53 -13.92 27.69
CA TYR A 55 -24.58 -14.28 26.28
C TYR A 55 -23.57 -15.39 25.95
N PRO A 56 -23.91 -16.32 25.03
CA PRO A 56 -22.96 -17.33 24.55
C PRO A 56 -21.71 -16.71 23.92
N ASP A 57 -21.89 -15.65 23.13
CA ASP A 57 -20.84 -14.89 22.48
C ASP A 57 -21.30 -13.46 22.14
N VAL A 58 -20.39 -12.66 21.57
CA VAL A 58 -20.67 -11.27 21.16
C VAL A 58 -21.70 -11.20 20.04
N ASN A 59 -21.74 -12.17 19.12
CA ASN A 59 -22.68 -12.14 18.01
C ASN A 59 -24.11 -12.34 18.51
N ALA A 60 -24.33 -13.26 19.44
CA ALA A 60 -25.63 -13.45 20.09
C ALA A 60 -26.11 -12.17 20.80
N MET A 61 -25.19 -11.46 21.47
CA MET A 61 -25.49 -10.16 22.08
C MET A 61 -25.85 -9.10 21.03
N ILE A 62 -25.10 -9.02 19.92
CA ILE A 62 -25.35 -8.09 18.82
C ILE A 62 -26.71 -8.40 18.17
N GLU A 63 -27.02 -9.66 17.88
CA GLU A 63 -28.29 -10.07 17.28
C GLU A 63 -29.49 -9.66 18.13
N GLN A 64 -29.41 -9.84 19.45
CA GLN A 64 -30.47 -9.36 20.34
C GLN A 64 -30.59 -7.82 20.29
N HIS A 65 -29.47 -7.09 20.33
CA HIS A 65 -29.50 -5.62 20.27
C HIS A 65 -30.02 -5.09 18.93
N LEU A 66 -29.80 -5.81 17.83
CA LEU A 66 -30.36 -5.48 16.51
C LEU A 66 -31.89 -5.65 16.46
N ALA A 67 -32.45 -6.57 17.25
CA ALA A 67 -33.90 -6.75 17.38
C ALA A 67 -34.56 -5.74 18.35
N ASN A 68 -33.79 -4.84 18.97
CA ASN A 68 -34.32 -3.88 19.92
C ASN A 68 -35.22 -2.83 19.24
N THR A 69 -36.26 -2.38 19.93
CA THR A 69 -37.19 -1.35 19.44
C THR A 69 -36.55 0.03 19.32
N GLU A 70 -35.57 0.33 20.17
CA GLU A 70 -34.85 1.60 20.18
C GLU A 70 -33.83 1.70 19.04
N ALA A 71 -33.95 2.75 18.23
CA ALA A 71 -33.08 2.94 17.06
C ALA A 71 -31.60 3.14 17.43
N SER A 72 -31.32 3.80 18.56
CA SER A 72 -29.97 4.01 19.05
C SER A 72 -29.26 2.70 19.42
N VAL A 73 -29.98 1.76 20.04
CA VAL A 73 -29.45 0.44 20.42
C VAL A 73 -29.12 -0.38 19.18
N ARG A 74 -29.98 -0.35 18.15
CA ARG A 74 -29.69 -1.00 16.86
C ARG A 74 -28.47 -0.40 16.16
N ALA A 75 -28.35 0.93 16.16
CA ALA A 75 -27.21 1.62 15.54
C ALA A 75 -25.88 1.27 16.24
N ASP A 76 -25.88 1.21 17.57
CA ASP A 76 -24.73 0.78 18.36
C ASP A 76 -24.36 -0.70 18.08
N ALA A 77 -25.36 -1.59 17.93
CA ALA A 77 -25.13 -2.98 17.54
C ALA A 77 -24.50 -3.13 16.14
N LEU A 78 -24.97 -2.33 15.16
CA LEU A 78 -24.37 -2.27 13.82
C LEU A 78 -22.92 -1.78 13.88
N GLN A 79 -22.63 -0.78 14.72
CA GLN A 79 -21.27 -0.30 14.92
C GLN A 79 -20.36 -1.41 15.49
N LYS A 80 -20.83 -2.16 16.50
CA LYS A 80 -20.10 -3.31 17.06
C LYS A 80 -19.82 -4.37 16.00
N GLN A 81 -20.82 -4.69 15.17
CA GLN A 81 -20.66 -5.64 14.07
C GLN A 81 -19.61 -5.18 13.05
N ALA A 82 -19.62 -3.89 12.69
CA ALA A 82 -18.60 -3.31 11.82
C ALA A 82 -17.20 -3.36 12.46
N THR A 83 -17.08 -3.11 13.76
CA THR A 83 -15.81 -3.23 14.50
C THR A 83 -15.28 -4.67 14.49
N LEU A 84 -16.13 -5.68 14.68
CA LEU A 84 -15.72 -7.09 14.59
C LEU A 84 -15.21 -7.44 13.19
N SER A 85 -15.94 -7.03 12.15
CA SER A 85 -15.51 -7.24 10.75
C SER A 85 -14.19 -6.54 10.45
N GLN A 86 -14.02 -5.30 10.92
CA GLN A 86 -12.77 -4.57 10.77
C GLN A 86 -11.61 -5.28 11.49
N TYR A 87 -11.85 -5.85 12.67
CA TYR A 87 -10.82 -6.56 13.41
C TYR A 87 -10.30 -7.80 12.67
N GLU A 88 -11.19 -8.60 12.09
CA GLU A 88 -10.81 -9.77 11.29
C GLU A 88 -10.05 -9.38 10.00
N ASP A 89 -10.43 -8.27 9.40
CA ASP A 89 -9.75 -7.72 8.24
C ASP A 89 -8.34 -7.20 8.59
N LEU A 90 -8.19 -6.55 9.76
CA LEU A 90 -6.89 -6.11 10.28
C LEU A 90 -5.98 -7.29 10.63
N LYS A 91 -6.51 -8.37 11.21
CA LYS A 91 -5.74 -9.61 11.44
C LYS A 91 -5.18 -10.17 10.14
N SER A 92 -6.02 -10.23 9.10
CA SER A 92 -5.60 -10.70 7.77
C SER A 92 -4.49 -9.81 7.18
N GLY A 93 -4.60 -8.49 7.36
CA GLY A 93 -3.54 -7.54 6.99
C GLY A 93 -2.24 -7.75 7.76
N MET A 94 -2.31 -7.94 9.08
CA MET A 94 -1.13 -8.18 9.91
C MET A 94 -0.37 -9.44 9.49
N ILE A 95 -1.06 -10.52 9.10
CA ILE A 95 -0.43 -11.73 8.58
C ILE A 95 0.44 -11.43 7.34
N VAL A 96 -0.06 -10.61 6.42
CA VAL A 96 0.71 -10.18 5.22
C VAL A 96 1.95 -9.38 5.63
N PHE A 97 1.86 -8.53 6.64
CA PHE A 97 3.00 -7.72 7.07
C PHE A 97 4.00 -8.47 7.96
N GLU A 98 3.57 -9.49 8.69
CA GLU A 98 4.44 -10.33 9.52
C GLU A 98 5.20 -11.37 8.71
N HIS A 99 4.54 -11.99 7.71
CA HIS A 99 5.10 -13.14 7.00
C HIS A 99 5.30 -12.90 5.49
N GLY A 100 4.67 -11.88 4.92
CA GLY A 100 4.74 -11.60 3.50
C GLY A 100 6.06 -10.97 3.06
N THR A 101 6.37 -11.20 1.80
CA THR A 101 7.42 -10.52 1.05
C THR A 101 7.09 -9.03 0.86
N LEU A 102 8.11 -8.23 0.56
CA LEU A 102 7.90 -6.80 0.31
C LEU A 102 7.01 -6.51 -0.89
N ILE A 103 6.93 -7.44 -1.85
CA ILE A 103 5.99 -7.38 -2.98
C ILE A 103 4.56 -7.55 -2.47
N GLU A 104 4.28 -8.58 -1.67
CA GLU A 104 2.94 -8.83 -1.11
C GLU A 104 2.48 -7.66 -0.22
N LYS A 105 3.38 -7.13 0.62
CA LYS A 105 3.13 -5.92 1.42
C LYS A 105 2.77 -4.72 0.53
N SER A 106 3.50 -4.53 -0.56
CA SER A 106 3.25 -3.43 -1.52
C SER A 106 1.89 -3.60 -2.21
N VAL A 107 1.59 -4.80 -2.70
CA VAL A 107 0.31 -5.10 -3.36
C VAL A 107 -0.86 -4.89 -2.41
N TYR A 108 -0.73 -5.33 -1.15
CA TYR A 108 -1.74 -5.11 -0.13
C TYR A 108 -1.93 -3.62 0.16
N MET A 109 -0.84 -2.89 0.42
CA MET A 109 -0.87 -1.47 0.78
C MET A 109 -1.48 -0.59 -0.32
N PHE A 110 -1.20 -0.90 -1.59
CA PHE A 110 -1.71 -0.16 -2.74
C PHE A 110 -3.01 -0.73 -3.31
N ALA A 111 -3.67 -1.67 -2.63
CA ALA A 111 -5.00 -2.11 -3.02
C ALA A 111 -6.04 -0.99 -2.77
N PRO A 112 -7.01 -0.75 -3.67
CA PRO A 112 -7.97 0.35 -3.53
C PRO A 112 -8.74 0.35 -2.21
N ALA A 113 -9.06 -0.83 -1.68
CA ALA A 113 -9.75 -0.99 -0.40
C ALA A 113 -8.92 -0.48 0.81
N ARG A 114 -7.62 -0.24 0.64
CA ARG A 114 -6.67 0.14 1.70
C ARG A 114 -6.25 1.60 1.64
N PHE A 115 -6.75 2.36 0.68
CA PHE A 115 -6.31 3.74 0.46
C PHE A 115 -6.56 4.66 1.65
N ASP A 116 -7.64 4.46 2.40
CA ASP A 116 -7.90 5.23 3.64
C ASP A 116 -6.80 5.02 4.69
N TRP A 117 -6.33 3.78 4.89
CA TRP A 117 -5.25 3.47 5.82
C TRP A 117 -3.90 3.97 5.32
N LEU A 118 -3.69 3.91 4.01
CA LEU A 118 -2.49 4.43 3.36
C LEU A 118 -2.40 5.95 3.51
N GLU A 119 -3.50 6.66 3.26
CA GLU A 119 -3.60 8.11 3.44
C GLU A 119 -3.27 8.50 4.89
N LYS A 120 -3.86 7.82 5.86
CA LYS A 120 -3.56 8.05 7.30
C LYS A 120 -2.10 7.78 7.65
N THR A 121 -1.48 6.76 7.03
CA THR A 121 -0.06 6.48 7.19
C THR A 121 0.80 7.62 6.62
N LEU A 122 0.42 8.17 5.46
CA LEU A 122 1.14 9.23 4.78
C LEU A 122 1.17 10.55 5.55
N VAL A 123 0.15 10.84 6.38
CA VAL A 123 0.11 12.05 7.22
C VAL A 123 1.34 12.19 8.13
N HIS A 124 1.84 11.06 8.65
CA HIS A 124 3.00 11.02 9.54
C HIS A 124 4.23 10.35 8.91
N PHE A 125 4.18 10.11 7.60
CA PHE A 125 5.28 9.49 6.88
C PHE A 125 6.51 10.42 6.84
N LYS A 126 7.68 9.84 7.13
CA LYS A 126 8.96 10.54 7.07
C LYS A 126 9.82 9.88 6.01
N PRO A 127 10.10 10.58 4.89
CA PRO A 127 11.00 10.07 3.87
C PRO A 127 12.39 9.78 4.44
N GLY A 128 13.07 8.79 3.89
CA GLY A 128 14.38 8.38 4.38
C GLY A 128 15.08 7.38 3.49
N ILE A 129 16.04 6.67 4.07
CA ILE A 129 16.75 5.56 3.44
C ILE A 129 16.40 4.28 4.21
N PRO A 130 16.01 3.19 3.51
CA PRO A 130 15.77 1.90 4.14
C PRO A 130 17.03 1.43 4.88
N LEU A 131 16.87 1.08 6.16
CA LEU A 131 17.97 0.56 6.97
C LEU A 131 18.19 -0.94 6.74
N SER A 132 17.20 -1.64 6.18
CA SER A 132 17.27 -3.07 5.92
C SER A 132 17.89 -3.38 4.56
N LEU A 133 18.72 -4.43 4.49
CA LEU A 133 19.31 -4.90 3.24
C LEU A 133 18.24 -5.30 2.21
N ASN A 134 17.16 -5.97 2.67
CA ASN A 134 16.04 -6.35 1.83
C ASN A 134 15.31 -5.13 1.26
N GLY A 135 15.08 -4.09 2.08
CA GLY A 135 14.47 -2.84 1.62
C GLY A 135 15.35 -2.10 0.62
N LEU A 136 16.67 -2.06 0.85
CA LEU A 136 17.62 -1.47 -0.09
C LEU A 136 17.63 -2.21 -1.44
N MET A 137 17.73 -3.55 -1.41
CA MET A 137 17.72 -4.37 -2.62
C MET A 137 16.43 -4.20 -3.41
N PHE A 138 15.29 -4.20 -2.72
CA PHE A 138 14.00 -3.96 -3.36
C PHE A 138 13.92 -2.56 -3.98
N GLY A 139 14.29 -1.51 -3.25
CA GLY A 139 14.26 -0.14 -3.77
C GLY A 139 15.18 0.06 -4.96
N VAL A 140 16.36 -0.57 -4.96
CA VAL A 140 17.28 -0.57 -6.11
C VAL A 140 16.67 -1.31 -7.30
N MET A 141 16.16 -2.52 -7.09
CA MET A 141 15.54 -3.32 -8.16
C MET A 141 14.31 -2.60 -8.76
N LEU A 142 13.45 -2.03 -7.91
CA LEU A 142 12.28 -1.28 -8.33
C LEU A 142 12.67 0.00 -9.06
N GLY A 143 13.68 0.73 -8.56
CA GLY A 143 14.19 1.94 -9.22
C GLY A 143 14.78 1.66 -10.59
N LEU A 144 15.55 0.58 -10.73
CA LEU A 144 16.08 0.11 -12.01
C LEU A 144 14.95 -0.30 -12.97
N ALA A 145 13.98 -1.07 -12.49
CA ALA A 145 12.83 -1.49 -13.28
C ALA A 145 12.00 -0.29 -13.76
N ALA A 146 11.70 0.66 -12.87
CA ALA A 146 10.97 1.88 -13.18
C ALA A 146 11.72 2.74 -14.22
N ASN A 147 13.04 2.86 -14.07
CA ASN A 147 13.86 3.58 -15.04
C ASN A 147 13.83 2.94 -16.43
N ILE A 148 14.00 1.62 -16.51
CA ILE A 148 13.93 0.88 -17.78
C ILE A 148 12.54 1.05 -18.41
N LEU A 149 11.47 0.87 -17.63
CA LEU A 149 10.09 1.00 -18.12
C LEU A 149 9.79 2.40 -18.66
N LEU A 150 10.25 3.44 -17.97
CA LEU A 150 9.99 4.82 -18.37
C LEU A 150 10.88 5.28 -19.53
N THR A 151 12.09 4.74 -19.69
CA THR A 151 13.02 5.13 -20.78
C THR A 151 12.82 4.32 -22.07
N LEU A 152 12.31 3.08 -21.99
CA LEU A 152 12.01 2.20 -23.14
C LEU A 152 11.17 2.86 -24.25
N PRO A 153 10.01 3.48 -23.99
CA PRO A 153 9.19 4.06 -25.05
C PRO A 153 9.92 5.19 -25.79
N PHE A 154 10.65 6.04 -25.06
CA PHE A 154 11.43 7.12 -25.67
C PHE A 154 12.56 6.56 -26.54
N THR A 155 13.34 5.60 -26.05
CA THR A 155 14.46 5.03 -26.81
C THR A 155 13.99 4.33 -28.09
N LEU A 156 12.86 3.63 -28.07
CA LEU A 156 12.24 3.01 -29.24
C LEU A 156 11.74 4.06 -30.26
N LEU A 157 11.04 5.11 -29.80
CA LEU A 157 10.56 6.20 -30.66
C LEU A 157 11.71 6.98 -31.31
N PHE A 158 12.76 7.30 -30.55
CA PHE A 158 13.93 8.00 -31.07
C PHE A 158 14.75 7.12 -32.04
N ARG A 159 14.89 5.80 -31.79
CA ARG A 159 15.51 4.87 -32.75
C ARG A 159 14.75 4.81 -34.07
N ARG A 160 13.41 4.81 -34.04
CA ARG A 160 12.57 4.79 -35.24
C ARG A 160 12.74 6.06 -36.07
N ARG A 161 12.74 7.24 -35.43
CA ARG A 161 13.00 8.53 -36.11
C ARG A 161 14.39 8.60 -36.76
N ARG A 162 15.43 8.11 -36.06
CA ARG A 162 16.80 8.11 -36.59
C ARG A 162 16.96 7.20 -37.82
N ARG A 163 16.29 6.03 -37.84
CA ARG A 163 16.24 5.15 -39.02
C ARG A 163 15.51 5.80 -40.20
N SER A 164 14.39 6.50 -39.95
CA SER A 164 13.67 7.19 -41.02
C SER A 164 14.46 8.35 -41.64
N THR A 165 15.18 9.13 -40.84
CA THR A 165 16.04 10.21 -41.36
C THR A 165 17.27 9.68 -42.10
N LEU A 166 17.88 8.58 -41.65
CA LEU A 166 18.98 7.91 -42.36
C LEU A 166 18.54 7.29 -43.69
N ALA A 167 17.33 6.70 -43.75
CA ALA A 167 16.76 6.20 -44.99
C ALA A 167 16.45 7.32 -45.99
N ALA A 168 15.85 8.43 -45.54
CA ALA A 168 15.59 9.60 -46.37
C ALA A 168 16.86 10.30 -46.88
N ARG A 169 17.96 10.25 -46.11
CA ARG A 169 19.24 10.85 -46.53
C ARG A 169 20.00 9.98 -47.54
N ARG A 170 19.80 8.66 -47.53
CA ARG A 170 20.36 7.73 -48.52
C ARG A 170 19.70 7.85 -49.90
N SER A 171 18.40 8.14 -49.96
CA SER A 171 17.68 8.33 -51.23
C SER A 171 18.00 9.65 -51.96
N VAL A 172 18.63 10.61 -51.28
CA VAL A 172 19.04 11.90 -51.87
C VAL A 172 20.43 11.85 -52.52
N ILE A 173 21.26 10.87 -52.15
CA ILE A 173 22.66 10.76 -52.62
C ILE A 173 22.79 9.81 -53.83
N SER A 174 21.70 9.15 -54.25
CA SER A 174 21.70 8.14 -55.32
C SER A 174 21.22 8.66 -56.69
N TRP A 175 21.48 9.93 -57.02
CA TRP A 175 21.20 10.51 -58.34
C TRP A 175 22.46 11.15 -58.93
#